data_AF-M4BU70-F1
#
_entry.id   AF-M4BU70-F1
#
_cell.length_a   1.000
_cell.length_b   1.000
_cell.length_c   1.000
_cell.angle_alpha   90.00
_cell.angle_beta   90.00
_cell.angle_gamma   90.00
#
_symmetry.space_group_name_H-M   'P 1'
#
loop_
_entity.id
_entity.type
_entity.pdbx_description
1 polymer ?
#
loop_
_entity_poly.entity_id
_entity_poly.type
_entity_poly.pdbx_seq_one_letter_code
_entity_poly.pdbx_strand_id
1 'polypeptide(L)' 'MDGMRTVINKIQSGETDEERARHGMADPEIHAILRDPVMQNVLSDFQSDPVAAQRHMQNPGIMAKIEKLIAAGVVQTK' A
#
# COMPACT_ATOMS: atom_id res chain seq x y z
N MET A 1 -2.17 15.58 34.50
CA MET A 1 -2.90 15.16 33.29
C MET A 1 -1.86 14.67 32.32
N ASP A 2 -1.43 13.45 32.59
CA ASP A 2 -0.44 12.68 31.84
C ASP A 2 -1.21 11.84 30.82
N GLY A 3 -0.88 11.97 29.53
CA GLY A 3 -1.52 11.14 28.50
C GLY A 3 -1.38 11.60 27.06
N MET A 4 -0.82 12.79 26.79
CA MET A 4 -0.77 13.36 25.43
C MET A 4 0.65 13.58 24.89
N ARG A 5 1.65 12.85 25.41
CA ARG A 5 3.07 13.01 25.00
C ARG A 5 3.74 11.75 24.44
N THR A 6 3.04 10.62 24.39
CA THR A 6 3.63 9.32 23.97
C THR A 6 3.18 8.84 22.58
N VAL A 7 2.15 9.44 21.98
CA VAL A 7 1.67 9.05 20.63
C VAL A 7 2.57 9.51 19.48
N ILE A 8 3.66 10.20 19.79
CA ILE A 8 4.61 10.80 18.82
C ILE A 8 5.76 9.81 18.48
N ASN A 9 5.68 8.55 18.94
CA ASN A 9 6.76 7.57 18.78
C ASN A 9 6.76 6.83 17.43
N LYS A 10 6.49 7.52 16.31
CA LYS A 10 6.71 7.00 14.95
C LYS A 10 6.87 8.08 13.85
N ILE A 11 7.49 9.20 14.19
CA ILE A 11 7.66 10.35 13.27
C ILE A 11 8.75 10.18 12.20
N GLN A 12 9.54 9.10 12.18
CA GLN A 12 10.56 8.96 11.12
C GLN A 12 10.01 8.44 9.77
N SER A 13 8.71 8.09 9.67
CA SER A 13 8.10 7.68 8.39
C SER A 13 6.60 8.00 8.26
N GLY A 14 5.92 8.46 9.31
CA GLY A 14 4.44 8.47 9.37
C GLY A 14 3.74 9.77 8.97
N GLU A 15 4.36 10.95 9.11
CA GLU A 15 3.63 12.22 8.96
C GLU A 15 3.27 12.51 7.49
N THR A 16 4.19 12.23 6.56
CA THR A 16 3.91 12.24 5.11
C THR A 16 3.05 11.08 4.64
N ASP A 17 3.05 9.95 5.37
CA ASP A 17 2.32 8.74 4.96
C ASP A 17 0.83 8.86 5.28
N GLU A 18 0.45 9.51 6.39
CA GLU A 18 -0.96 9.66 6.76
C GLU A 18 -1.74 10.59 5.82
N GLU A 19 -1.17 11.74 5.45
CA GLU A 19 -1.81 12.64 4.48
C GLU A 19 -1.90 12.00 3.10
N ARG A 20 -0.83 11.30 2.67
CA ARG A 20 -0.82 10.56 1.41
C ARG A 20 -1.79 9.41 1.42
N ALA A 21 -1.85 8.62 2.48
CA ALA A 21 -2.81 7.53 2.66
C ALA A 21 -4.25 8.03 2.61
N ARG A 22 -4.56 9.16 3.27
CA ARG A 22 -5.89 9.78 3.18
C ARG A 22 -6.23 10.23 1.76
N HIS A 23 -5.29 10.86 1.07
CA HIS A 23 -5.49 11.31 -0.30
C HIS A 23 -5.58 10.15 -1.30
N GLY A 24 -4.78 9.10 -1.05
CA GLY A 24 -4.76 7.84 -1.77
C GLY A 24 -6.07 7.07 -1.62
N MET A 25 -6.63 7.02 -0.42
CA MET A 25 -7.96 6.44 -0.17
C MET A 25 -9.08 7.25 -0.83
N ALA A 26 -8.89 8.55 -1.05
CA ALA A 26 -9.84 9.35 -1.82
C ALA A 26 -9.74 9.12 -3.34
N ASP A 27 -8.68 8.46 -3.81
CA ASP A 27 -8.42 8.25 -5.23
C ASP A 27 -9.26 7.06 -5.77
N PRO A 28 -10.05 7.27 -6.84
CA PRO A 28 -10.90 6.22 -7.39
C PRO A 28 -10.09 5.06 -7.99
N GLU A 29 -8.85 5.31 -8.45
CA GLU A 29 -8.00 4.26 -8.98
C GLU A 29 -7.50 3.35 -7.87
N ILE A 30 -7.12 3.91 -6.72
CA ILE A 30 -6.72 3.12 -5.54
C ILE A 30 -7.88 2.24 -5.06
N HIS A 31 -9.09 2.80 -5.00
CA HIS A 31 -10.28 2.00 -4.72
C HIS A 31 -10.53 0.89 -5.73
N ALA A 32 -10.29 1.13 -7.02
CA ALA A 32 -10.39 0.10 -8.05
C ALA A 32 -9.34 -0.99 -7.86
N ILE A 33 -8.12 -0.61 -7.49
CA ILE A 33 -7.00 -1.54 -7.25
C ILE A 33 -7.24 -2.40 -6.02
N LEU A 34 -7.73 -1.82 -4.93
CA LEU A 34 -8.08 -2.56 -3.71
C LEU A 34 -9.19 -3.58 -3.94
N ARG A 35 -10.10 -3.28 -4.88
CA ARG A 35 -11.16 -4.20 -5.33
C ARG A 35 -10.69 -5.18 -6.41
N ASP A 36 -9.47 -5.06 -6.88
CA ASP A 36 -8.96 -5.89 -7.97
C ASP A 36 -8.63 -7.30 -7.45
N PRO A 37 -9.19 -8.35 -8.07
CA PRO A 37 -8.95 -9.72 -7.63
C PRO A 37 -7.49 -10.14 -7.81
N VAL A 38 -6.78 -9.57 -8.80
CA VAL A 38 -5.37 -9.88 -9.00
C VAL A 38 -4.53 -9.33 -7.86
N MET A 39 -4.87 -8.15 -7.33
CA MET A 39 -4.16 -7.58 -6.19
C MET A 39 -4.33 -8.43 -4.92
N GLN A 40 -5.52 -8.97 -4.71
CA GLN A 40 -5.78 -9.93 -3.62
C GLN A 40 -4.98 -11.22 -3.80
N ASN A 41 -4.93 -11.74 -5.03
CA ASN A 41 -4.10 -12.91 -5.35
C ASN A 41 -2.63 -12.63 -5.10
N VAL A 42 -2.11 -11.49 -5.56
CA VAL A 42 -0.72 -11.07 -5.32
C VAL A 42 -0.37 -11.05 -3.84
N LEU A 43 -1.24 -10.48 -2.99
CA LEU A 43 -1.03 -10.46 -1.54
C LEU A 43 -1.04 -11.87 -0.93
N SER A 44 -1.87 -12.78 -1.44
CA SER A 44 -1.89 -14.18 -1.03
C SER A 44 -0.66 -14.94 -1.51
N ASP A 45 -0.25 -14.70 -2.76
CA ASP A 45 0.96 -15.26 -3.38
C ASP A 45 2.20 -14.74 -2.66
N PHE A 46 2.24 -13.49 -2.19
CA PHE A 46 3.37 -12.99 -1.41
C PHE A 46 3.62 -13.81 -0.13
N GLN A 47 2.56 -14.40 0.45
CA GLN A 47 2.66 -15.26 1.63
C GLN A 47 2.89 -16.73 1.26
N SER A 48 2.26 -17.21 0.19
CA SER A 48 2.30 -18.62 -0.20
C SER A 48 3.42 -18.95 -1.19
N ASP A 49 3.60 -18.12 -2.22
CA ASP A 49 4.54 -18.30 -3.32
C ASP A 49 5.11 -16.96 -3.84
N PRO A 50 6.20 -16.46 -3.25
CA PRO A 50 6.75 -15.13 -3.58
C PRO A 50 7.21 -15.04 -5.05
N VAL A 51 7.50 -16.17 -5.70
CA VAL A 51 7.86 -16.22 -7.12
C VAL A 51 6.65 -15.90 -7.99
N ALA A 52 5.46 -16.43 -7.66
CA ALA A 52 4.21 -16.08 -8.36
C ALA A 52 3.89 -14.59 -8.20
N ALA A 53 4.00 -14.04 -6.99
CA ALA A 53 3.81 -12.62 -6.73
C ALA A 53 4.76 -11.74 -7.57
N GLN A 54 6.04 -12.12 -7.67
CA GLN A 54 7.00 -11.43 -8.55
C GLN A 54 6.62 -11.51 -10.04
N ARG A 55 6.05 -12.63 -10.50
CA ARG A 55 5.54 -12.71 -11.89
C ARG A 55 4.34 -11.81 -12.11
N HIS A 56 3.48 -11.67 -11.12
CA HIS A 56 2.39 -10.71 -11.21
C HIS A 56 2.91 -9.28 -11.27
N MET A 57 3.94 -8.92 -10.48
CA MET A 57 4.61 -7.62 -10.58
C MET A 57 5.27 -7.35 -11.95
N GLN A 58 5.66 -8.38 -12.70
CA GLN A 58 6.17 -8.22 -14.07
C GLN A 58 5.09 -7.79 -15.07
N ASN A 59 3.81 -7.94 -14.74
CA ASN A 59 2.75 -7.43 -15.59
C ASN A 59 2.70 -5.90 -15.46
N PRO A 60 2.81 -5.14 -16.57
CA PRO A 60 2.78 -3.68 -16.51
C PRO A 60 1.48 -3.14 -15.91
N GLY A 61 0.38 -3.87 -16.07
CA GLY A 61 -0.89 -3.53 -15.44
C GLY A 61 -0.87 -3.68 -13.91
N ILE A 62 -0.12 -4.62 -13.34
CA ILE A 62 -0.02 -4.80 -11.87
C ILE A 62 1.03 -3.85 -11.31
N MET A 63 2.15 -3.69 -12.01
CA MET A 63 3.19 -2.74 -11.64
C MET A 63 2.60 -1.32 -11.49
N ALA A 64 1.84 -0.87 -12.49
CA ALA A 64 1.18 0.43 -12.44
C ALA A 64 0.22 0.58 -11.25
N LYS A 65 -0.48 -0.51 -10.88
CA LYS A 65 -1.38 -0.51 -9.71
C LYS A 65 -0.60 -0.44 -8.39
N ILE A 66 0.48 -1.20 -8.27
CA ILE A 66 1.36 -1.18 -7.09
C ILE A 66 2.02 0.19 -6.95
N GLU A 67 2.55 0.76 -8.04
CA GLU A 67 3.14 2.10 -8.03
C GLU A 67 2.12 3.15 -7.56
N LYS A 68 0.87 3.07 -8.02
CA LYS A 68 -0.20 3.94 -7.52
C LYS A 68 -0.44 3.75 -6.03
N LEU A 69 -0.51 2.51 -5.55
CA LEU A 69 -0.68 2.22 -4.12
C LEU A 69 0.49 2.72 -3.26
N ILE A 70 1.72 2.65 -3.77
CA ILE A 70 2.92 3.18 -3.11
C ILE A 70 2.89 4.71 -3.11
N ALA A 71 2.56 5.33 -4.26
CA ALA A 71 2.42 6.78 -4.38
C ALA A 71 1.30 7.33 -3.48
N ALA A 72 0.24 6.55 -3.32
CA ALA A 72 -0.88 6.78 -2.43
C ALA A 72 -0.57 6.50 -0.95
N GLY A 73 0.59 5.96 -0.60
CA GLY A 73 0.94 5.62 0.79
C GLY A 73 0.07 4.50 1.39
N VAL A 74 -0.60 3.69 0.57
CA VAL A 74 -1.47 2.59 1.03
C VAL A 74 -0.69 1.29 1.14
N VAL A 75 0.37 1.12 0.34
CA VAL A 75 1.23 -0.07 0.36
C VAL A 75 2.69 0.36 0.49
N GLN A 76 3.39 -0.22 1.47
CA GLN A 76 4.86 -0.13 1.58
C GLN A 76 5.48 -1.47 1.18
N THR A 77 6.24 -1.47 0.09
CA THR A 77 7.19 -2.54 -0.22
C THR A 77 8.52 -2.19 0.44
N LYS A 78 8.93 -2.94 1.46
CA LYS A 78 10.21 -2.79 2.16
C LYS A 78 11.40 -3.17 1.28
#